data_AF-A0A2U1CYX4-F1
#
_entry.id   AF-A0A2U1CYX4-F1
#
_cell.length_a   1.000
_cell.length_b   1.000
_cell.length_c   1.000
_cell.angle_alpha   90.00
_cell.angle_beta   90.00
_cell.angle_gamma   90.00
#
_symmetry.space_group_name_H-M   'P 1'
#
loop_
_entity.id
_entity.type
_entity.pdbx_description
1 polymer ?
#
loop_
_entity_poly.entity_id
_entity_poly.type
_entity_poly.pdbx_seq_one_letter_code
_entity_poly.pdbx_strand_id
1 'polypeptide(L)'
;MIRKLSITRKILLIPLVGAAGFIFYVMFSVMAVNDAVEKLDVAQDQQFPLMLTAESNRVRLDKIKNTLSSAVSAGEAEKLTQANTLAEAFRSDFKDVNVQDDATRREIEDILKDFDAYYSLASSLSKDMVEGSADFSKVGERADKMSSMIKQLDTRLDGFYEDQRGKFKAAFDNANQEAANIANVGILAAVVTLGALLAVAIPISRVISKSMDEVVDRLRTMAQTDGDLTIRISTNSQDEVGDLVYWFNSFVEKLQQVIRQLVESAVPLAELSETVHNLSGRMQKSLGQQDEYAAQSQQAMEEMSRSVAEIAESAAEAANAASNANQHAEQGNRVVGETVSGINSLSQRLGEAAEVVGNVQQHTDKVSGVLDVIKGIAEQTNLLALNAAIEAARAGEQGRGFAVVADEVRALASRTQDSTEEITETLKNLQEVAQRAVADMQNSTEVVQSNVDKVGHAGETLQSITGLVDTITSMNQQIATATEQQESLSRDMVNQVNQIREQTKEGATDSDELKGVSERLDVLARELKAVAGQFRV
;
A
#
# COMPACT_ATOMS: atom_id res chain seq x y z
N MET A 1 -28.97 22.87 40.91
CA MET A 1 -27.56 23.18 41.25
C MET A 1 -26.70 21.92 41.42
N ILE A 2 -27.13 20.90 42.19
CA ILE A 2 -26.35 19.68 42.47
C ILE A 2 -26.00 18.87 41.21
N ARG A 3 -26.88 18.82 40.18
CA ARG A 3 -26.61 18.08 38.94
C ARG A 3 -25.42 18.57 38.12
N LYS A 4 -25.00 19.84 38.28
CA LYS A 4 -23.86 20.43 37.55
C LYS A 4 -22.52 20.31 38.30
N LEU A 5 -22.53 19.75 39.50
CA LEU A 5 -21.31 19.52 40.26
C LEU A 5 -20.61 18.26 39.73
N SER A 6 -19.28 18.28 39.70
CA SER A 6 -18.49 17.09 39.44
C SER A 6 -18.83 15.99 40.44
N ILE A 7 -18.70 14.73 40.03
CA ILE A 7 -18.94 13.56 40.89
C ILE A 7 -18.12 13.68 42.18
N THR A 8 -16.86 14.12 42.05
CA THR A 8 -15.95 14.38 43.17
C THR A 8 -16.54 15.39 44.17
N ARG A 9 -17.10 16.51 43.67
CA ARG A 9 -17.72 17.53 44.54
C ARG A 9 -19.00 17.04 45.20
N LYS A 10 -19.78 16.18 44.53
CA LYS A 10 -20.97 15.56 45.13
C LYS A 10 -20.57 14.64 46.29
N ILE A 11 -19.57 13.78 46.10
CA ILE A 11 -19.10 12.85 47.14
C ILE A 11 -18.55 13.61 48.36
N LEU A 12 -17.82 14.70 48.16
CA LEU A 12 -17.26 15.52 49.24
C LEU A 12 -18.31 16.22 50.14
N LEU A 13 -19.58 16.32 49.72
CA LEU A 13 -20.65 16.87 50.57
C LEU A 13 -21.01 15.96 51.74
N ILE A 14 -20.83 14.64 51.61
CA ILE A 14 -21.16 13.65 52.65
C ILE A 14 -20.30 13.86 53.92
N PRO A 15 -18.95 13.85 53.83
CA PRO A 15 -18.12 14.06 55.02
C PRO A 15 -18.28 15.47 55.61
N LEU A 16 -18.60 16.48 54.81
CA LEU A 16 -18.86 17.85 55.31
C LEU A 16 -20.08 17.91 56.24
N VAL A 17 -21.16 17.22 55.91
CA VAL A 17 -22.36 17.13 56.76
C VAL A 17 -22.07 16.39 58.06
N GLY A 18 -21.29 15.30 57.98
CA GLY A 18 -20.86 14.56 59.17
C GLY A 18 -19.97 15.38 60.10
N ALA A 19 -19.01 16.12 59.55
CA ALA A 19 -18.11 16.99 60.31
C ALA A 19 -18.89 18.10 61.04
N ALA A 20 -19.88 18.72 60.39
CA ALA A 20 -20.71 19.75 61.00
C ALA A 20 -21.52 19.22 62.21
N GLY A 21 -22.13 18.05 62.08
CA GLY A 21 -22.86 17.40 63.19
C GLY A 21 -21.95 17.01 64.35
N PHE A 22 -20.74 16.51 64.05
CA PHE A 22 -19.75 16.16 65.06
C PHE A 22 -19.26 17.38 65.85
N ILE A 23 -18.91 18.48 65.16
CA ILE A 23 -18.46 19.73 65.80
C ILE A 23 -19.54 20.28 66.73
N PHE A 24 -20.80 20.28 66.29
CA PHE A 24 -21.93 20.74 67.10
C PHE A 24 -22.08 19.94 68.39
N TYR A 25 -22.02 18.60 68.32
CA TYR A 25 -22.12 17.74 69.51
C TYR A 25 -20.99 17.96 70.50
N VAL A 26 -19.74 18.03 70.03
CA VAL A 26 -18.57 18.26 70.89
C VAL A 26 -18.70 19.60 71.61
N MET A 27 -19.10 20.66 70.91
CA MET A 27 -19.28 21.99 71.51
C MET A 27 -20.35 21.99 72.62
N PHE A 28 -21.49 21.33 72.38
CA PHE A 28 -22.55 21.18 73.38
C PHE A 28 -22.09 20.36 74.60
N SER A 29 -21.43 19.23 74.37
CA SER A 29 -20.97 18.34 75.44
C SER A 29 -19.96 19.02 76.37
N VAL A 30 -19.02 19.80 75.82
CA VAL A 30 -18.04 20.53 76.63
C VAL A 30 -18.71 21.59 77.50
N MET A 31 -19.68 22.35 76.96
CA MET A 31 -20.41 23.36 77.74
C MET A 31 -21.18 22.75 78.91
N ALA A 32 -21.88 21.63 78.67
CA ALA A 32 -22.70 20.98 79.69
C ALA A 32 -21.86 20.28 80.78
N VAL A 33 -20.70 19.70 80.42
CA VAL A 33 -19.77 19.12 81.42
C VAL A 33 -19.20 20.20 82.34
N ASN A 34 -18.85 21.37 81.80
CA ASN A 34 -18.31 22.46 82.62
C ASN A 34 -19.32 22.95 83.66
N ASP A 35 -20.61 23.10 83.30
CA ASP A 35 -21.67 23.52 84.24
C ASP A 35 -21.89 22.48 85.36
N ALA A 36 -21.83 21.19 85.02
CA ALA A 36 -21.96 20.10 85.99
C ALA A 36 -20.78 20.06 86.99
N VAL A 37 -19.56 20.30 86.50
CA VAL A 37 -18.35 20.34 87.34
C VAL A 37 -18.40 21.51 88.31
N GLU A 38 -18.77 22.71 87.85
CA GLU A 38 -18.85 23.91 88.71
C GLU A 38 -19.82 23.72 89.90
N LYS A 39 -20.97 23.08 89.66
CA LYS A 39 -21.95 22.79 90.72
C LYS A 39 -21.45 21.75 91.73
N LEU A 40 -20.71 20.75 91.26
CA LEU A 40 -20.11 19.73 92.13
C LEU A 40 -18.99 20.32 93.00
N ASP A 41 -18.16 21.21 92.44
CA ASP A 41 -17.11 21.90 93.20
C ASP A 41 -17.71 22.71 94.36
N VAL A 42 -18.80 23.46 94.13
CA VAL A 42 -19.50 24.20 95.21
C VAL A 42 -20.05 23.26 96.29
N ALA A 43 -20.59 22.10 95.90
CA ALA A 43 -21.11 21.12 96.86
C ALA A 43 -20.00 20.49 97.71
N GLN A 44 -18.87 20.16 97.08
CA GLN A 44 -17.71 19.57 97.74
C GLN A 44 -17.01 20.56 98.68
N ASP A 45 -16.73 21.77 98.21
CA ASP A 45 -15.85 22.70 98.93
C ASP A 45 -16.58 23.60 99.93
N GLN A 46 -17.90 23.80 99.76
CA GLN A 46 -18.68 24.70 100.64
C GLN A 46 -19.74 23.93 101.44
N GLN A 47 -20.64 23.21 100.76
CA GLN A 47 -21.82 22.62 101.41
C GLN A 47 -21.46 21.42 102.30
N PHE A 48 -20.50 20.59 101.88
CA PHE A 48 -20.08 19.43 102.66
C PHE A 48 -19.42 19.79 104.01
N PRO A 49 -18.44 20.71 104.08
CA PRO A 49 -17.91 21.18 105.36
C PRO A 49 -18.97 21.81 106.28
N LEU A 50 -19.91 22.59 105.72
CA LEU A 50 -21.02 23.21 106.46
C LEU A 50 -21.94 22.15 107.08
N MET A 51 -22.31 21.14 106.31
CA MET A 51 -23.13 20.03 106.77
C MET A 51 -22.42 19.23 107.89
N LEU A 52 -21.13 18.93 107.74
CA LEU A 52 -20.34 18.25 108.78
C LEU A 52 -20.23 19.08 110.06
N THR A 53 -20.08 20.40 109.92
CA THR A 53 -20.01 21.33 111.05
C THR A 53 -21.34 21.38 111.80
N ALA A 54 -22.45 21.46 111.08
CA ALA A 54 -23.79 21.42 111.66
C ALA A 54 -24.02 20.13 112.46
N GLU A 55 -23.66 18.97 111.89
CA GLU A 55 -23.80 17.66 112.55
C GLU A 55 -22.87 17.54 113.77
N SER A 56 -21.60 17.93 113.63
CA SER A 56 -20.63 17.97 114.74
C SER A 56 -21.17 18.78 115.92
N ASN A 57 -21.71 19.98 115.63
CA ASN A 57 -22.22 20.89 116.64
C ASN A 57 -23.54 20.43 117.25
N ARG A 58 -24.38 19.72 116.51
CA ARG A 58 -25.58 19.08 117.06
C ARG A 58 -25.23 18.03 118.10
N VAL A 59 -24.29 17.14 117.76
CA VAL A 59 -23.75 16.16 118.72
C VAL A 59 -23.07 16.85 119.91
N ARG A 60 -22.37 17.96 119.66
CA ARG A 60 -21.68 18.73 120.70
C ARG A 60 -22.64 19.43 121.66
N LEU A 61 -23.75 19.97 121.15
CA LEU A 61 -24.78 20.60 121.96
C LEU A 61 -25.41 19.60 122.94
N ASP A 62 -25.69 18.38 122.48
CA ASP A 62 -26.18 17.32 123.36
C ASP A 62 -25.13 16.91 124.42
N LYS A 63 -23.85 16.83 124.04
CA LYS A 63 -22.76 16.63 125.02
C LYS A 63 -22.68 17.76 126.04
N ILE A 64 -22.82 19.02 125.64
CA ILE A 64 -22.82 20.18 126.55
C ILE A 64 -23.97 20.07 127.54
N LYS A 65 -25.19 19.80 127.05
CA LYS A 65 -26.39 19.62 127.86
C LYS A 65 -26.20 18.48 128.89
N ASN A 66 -25.72 17.33 128.45
CA ASN A 66 -25.49 16.17 129.31
C ASN A 66 -24.37 16.43 130.33
N THR A 67 -23.31 17.16 129.94
CA THR A 67 -22.20 17.52 130.82
C THR A 67 -22.64 18.49 131.91
N LEU A 68 -23.42 19.53 131.55
CA LEU A 68 -23.99 20.47 132.53
C LEU A 68 -24.98 19.79 133.48
N SER A 69 -25.86 18.95 132.94
CA SER A 69 -26.81 18.17 133.76
C SER A 69 -26.09 17.20 134.72
N SER A 70 -25.01 16.57 134.25
CA SER A 70 -24.19 15.68 135.08
C SER A 70 -23.38 16.44 136.13
N ALA A 71 -22.86 17.64 135.83
CA ALA A 71 -22.19 18.50 136.81
C ALA A 71 -23.12 18.78 138.00
N VAL A 72 -24.38 19.15 137.72
CA VAL A 72 -25.39 19.42 138.75
C VAL A 72 -25.76 18.18 139.55
N SER A 73 -25.99 17.05 138.88
CA SER A 73 -26.46 15.82 139.54
C SER A 73 -25.39 15.14 140.38
N ALA A 74 -24.11 15.23 139.97
CA ALA A 74 -22.98 14.58 140.64
C ALA A 74 -22.20 15.52 141.59
N GLY A 75 -22.44 16.83 141.54
CA GLY A 75 -21.70 17.83 142.33
C GLY A 75 -20.25 18.03 141.89
N GLU A 76 -19.92 17.66 140.65
CA GLU A 76 -18.54 17.68 140.13
C GLU A 76 -18.24 19.01 139.41
N ALA A 77 -17.50 19.91 140.05
CA ALA A 77 -17.14 21.21 139.46
C ALA A 77 -16.26 21.08 138.20
N GLU A 78 -15.47 20.01 138.05
CA GLU A 78 -14.61 19.76 136.88
C GLU A 78 -15.41 19.63 135.57
N LYS A 79 -16.65 19.12 135.64
CA LYS A 79 -17.55 19.02 134.48
C LYS A 79 -18.00 20.39 133.96
N LEU A 80 -18.02 21.42 134.79
CA LEU A 80 -18.30 22.78 134.31
C LEU A 80 -17.16 23.29 133.41
N THR A 81 -15.90 22.94 133.72
CA THR A 81 -14.75 23.27 132.87
C THR A 81 -14.81 22.50 131.55
N GLN A 82 -15.14 21.21 131.57
CA GLN A 82 -15.33 20.41 130.34
C GLN A 82 -16.46 20.97 129.46
N ALA A 83 -17.58 21.38 130.07
CA ALA A 83 -18.67 22.03 129.35
C ALA A 83 -18.22 23.35 128.70
N ASN A 84 -17.31 24.10 129.33
CA ASN A 84 -16.75 25.32 128.74
C ASN A 84 -15.85 25.02 127.53
N THR A 85 -14.99 24.01 127.62
CA THR A 85 -14.18 23.57 126.47
C THR A 85 -15.06 23.13 125.29
N LEU A 86 -16.12 22.37 125.56
CA LEU A 86 -17.09 21.98 124.53
C LEU A 86 -17.83 23.19 123.94
N ALA A 87 -18.16 24.19 124.76
CA ALA A 87 -18.82 25.41 124.31
C ALA A 87 -17.91 26.32 123.47
N GLU A 88 -16.63 26.44 123.83
CA GLU A 88 -15.63 27.13 123.00
C GLU A 88 -15.45 26.42 121.66
N ALA A 89 -15.37 25.10 121.68
CA ALA A 89 -15.29 24.32 120.46
C ALA A 89 -16.54 24.51 119.59
N PHE A 90 -17.76 24.53 120.17
CA PHE A 90 -19.01 24.80 119.43
C PHE A 90 -18.95 26.13 118.67
N ARG A 91 -18.38 27.16 119.31
CA ARG A 91 -18.17 28.47 118.69
C ARG A 91 -17.11 28.44 117.59
N SER A 92 -16.01 27.70 117.79
CA SER A 92 -14.92 27.60 116.81
C SER A 92 -15.40 26.91 115.53
N ASP A 93 -16.12 25.79 115.66
CA ASP A 93 -16.63 25.01 114.53
C ASP A 93 -17.41 25.90 113.55
N PHE A 94 -18.26 26.81 114.03
CA PHE A 94 -19.00 27.72 113.15
C PHE A 94 -18.21 28.94 112.66
N LYS A 95 -17.12 29.33 113.33
CA LYS A 95 -16.24 30.43 112.91
C LYS A 95 -15.23 30.00 111.85
N ASP A 96 -14.80 28.74 111.91
CA ASP A 96 -13.73 28.21 111.04
C ASP A 96 -14.24 27.79 109.66
N VAL A 97 -15.56 27.80 109.44
CA VAL A 97 -16.15 27.47 108.15
C VAL A 97 -16.24 28.69 107.25
N ASN A 98 -15.76 28.54 106.02
CA ASN A 98 -15.83 29.58 105.00
C ASN A 98 -17.26 29.64 104.40
N VAL A 99 -18.03 30.66 104.76
CA VAL A 99 -19.40 30.84 104.29
C VAL A 99 -19.50 32.00 103.32
N GLN A 100 -19.78 31.68 102.04
CA GLN A 100 -19.96 32.69 101.00
C GLN A 100 -21.39 33.23 100.93
N ASP A 101 -22.39 32.38 101.17
CA ASP A 101 -23.80 32.76 101.14
C ASP A 101 -24.21 33.60 102.36
N ASP A 102 -24.74 34.80 102.09
CA ASP A 102 -25.18 35.75 103.12
C ASP A 102 -26.31 35.19 104.00
N ALA A 103 -27.19 34.35 103.44
CA ALA A 103 -28.28 33.74 104.20
C ALA A 103 -27.75 32.70 105.20
N THR A 104 -26.88 31.79 104.74
CA THR A 104 -26.20 30.80 105.59
C THR A 104 -25.38 31.48 106.69
N ARG A 105 -24.70 32.60 106.39
CA ARG A 105 -23.92 33.35 107.40
C ARG A 105 -24.81 33.90 108.52
N ARG A 106 -25.95 34.51 108.17
CA ARG A 106 -26.92 35.03 109.15
C ARG A 106 -27.50 33.91 110.02
N GLU A 107 -27.75 32.75 109.43
CA GLU A 107 -28.29 31.61 110.18
C GLU A 107 -27.28 31.06 111.20
N ILE A 108 -26.00 31.00 110.84
CA ILE A 108 -24.92 30.66 111.78
C ILE A 108 -24.82 31.70 112.90
N GLU A 109 -24.89 33.00 112.59
CA GLU A 109 -24.86 34.07 113.60
C GLU A 109 -26.02 33.94 114.59
N ASP A 110 -27.23 33.63 114.11
CA ASP A 110 -28.39 33.36 114.95
C ASP A 110 -28.21 32.11 115.81
N ILE A 111 -27.65 31.02 115.27
CA ILE A 111 -27.33 29.79 116.04
C ILE A 111 -26.34 30.10 117.16
N LEU A 112 -25.28 30.84 116.87
CA LEU A 112 -24.28 31.24 117.86
C LEU A 112 -24.90 32.13 118.95
N LYS A 113 -25.78 33.05 118.57
CA LYS A 113 -26.50 33.93 119.51
C LYS A 113 -27.46 33.16 120.41
N ASP A 114 -28.26 32.24 119.84
CA ASP A 114 -29.18 31.39 120.59
C ASP A 114 -28.39 30.45 121.53
N PHE A 115 -27.23 29.94 121.06
CA PHE A 115 -26.30 29.14 121.87
C PHE A 115 -25.68 29.92 123.02
N ASP A 116 -25.16 31.13 122.80
CA ASP A 116 -24.55 31.94 123.85
C ASP A 116 -25.55 32.32 124.94
N ALA A 117 -26.79 32.63 124.54
CA ALA A 117 -27.87 32.92 125.45
C ALA A 117 -28.25 31.66 126.28
N TYR A 118 -28.31 30.49 125.66
CA TYR A 118 -28.56 29.22 126.35
C TYR A 118 -27.41 28.87 127.31
N TYR A 119 -26.17 28.87 126.82
CA TYR A 119 -25.00 28.43 127.56
C TYR A 119 -24.72 29.34 128.77
N SER A 120 -24.88 30.66 128.64
CA SER A 120 -24.71 31.58 129.77
C SER A 120 -25.71 31.31 130.89
N LEU A 121 -26.99 31.06 130.55
CA LEU A 121 -28.02 30.72 131.54
C LEU A 121 -27.77 29.34 132.15
N ALA A 122 -27.47 28.34 131.33
CA ALA A 122 -27.26 26.95 131.74
C ALA A 122 -26.00 26.78 132.59
N SER A 123 -24.90 27.43 132.20
CA SER A 123 -23.63 27.41 132.95
C SER A 123 -23.76 28.14 134.28
N SER A 124 -24.38 29.34 134.31
CA SER A 124 -24.63 30.04 135.57
C SER A 124 -25.55 29.24 136.50
N LEU A 125 -26.65 28.67 135.99
CA LEU A 125 -27.55 27.85 136.81
C LEU A 125 -26.83 26.60 137.33
N SER A 126 -26.05 25.93 136.48
CA SER A 126 -25.30 24.73 136.87
C SER A 126 -24.23 25.05 137.91
N LYS A 127 -23.56 26.19 137.79
CA LYS A 127 -22.58 26.68 138.77
C LYS A 127 -23.22 26.98 140.11
N ASP A 128 -24.33 27.74 140.12
CA ASP A 128 -25.08 28.06 141.34
C ASP A 128 -25.56 26.78 142.06
N MET A 129 -25.94 25.75 141.29
CA MET A 129 -26.38 24.44 141.79
C MET A 129 -25.24 23.61 142.39
N VAL A 130 -24.05 23.63 141.79
CA VAL A 130 -22.86 22.90 142.28
C VAL A 130 -22.23 23.59 143.49
N GLU A 131 -22.20 24.92 143.51
CA GLU A 131 -21.62 25.72 144.61
C GLU A 131 -22.57 25.86 145.81
N GLY A 132 -23.80 25.34 145.72
CA GLY A 132 -24.81 25.38 146.78
C GLY A 132 -25.40 26.77 147.05
N SER A 133 -25.16 27.74 146.15
CA SER A 133 -25.63 29.12 146.22
C SER A 133 -26.94 29.37 145.46
N ALA A 134 -27.56 28.32 144.92
CA ALA A 134 -28.76 28.42 144.11
C ALA A 134 -29.99 28.95 144.89
N ASP A 135 -30.63 29.98 144.35
CA ASP A 135 -31.95 30.44 144.79
C ASP A 135 -33.02 29.46 144.29
N PHE A 136 -33.35 28.47 145.12
CA PHE A 136 -34.33 27.43 144.81
C PHE A 136 -35.73 27.97 144.45
N SER A 137 -36.07 29.22 144.80
CA SER A 137 -37.33 29.84 144.38
C SER A 137 -37.38 30.17 142.88
N LYS A 138 -36.22 30.34 142.23
CA LYS A 138 -36.08 30.70 140.81
C LYS A 138 -35.50 29.59 139.93
N VAL A 139 -35.07 28.47 140.51
CA VAL A 139 -34.50 27.34 139.76
C VAL A 139 -35.50 26.79 138.73
N GLY A 140 -36.78 26.65 139.10
CA GLY A 140 -37.83 26.19 138.17
C GLY A 140 -38.01 27.11 136.96
N GLU A 141 -38.12 28.43 137.18
CA GLU A 141 -38.25 29.41 136.11
C GLU A 141 -37.01 29.43 135.19
N ARG A 142 -35.80 29.38 135.76
CA ARG A 142 -34.56 29.33 134.99
C ARG A 142 -34.42 28.02 134.20
N ALA A 143 -34.86 26.89 134.77
CA ALA A 143 -34.87 25.60 134.10
C ALA A 143 -35.89 25.55 132.96
N ASP A 144 -37.09 26.12 133.13
CA ASP A 144 -38.10 26.22 132.07
C ASP A 144 -37.62 27.11 130.92
N LYS A 145 -37.02 28.27 131.25
CA LYS A 145 -36.42 29.15 130.25
C LYS A 145 -35.27 28.47 129.51
N MET A 146 -34.40 27.75 130.23
CA MET A 146 -33.32 26.95 129.65
C MET A 146 -33.86 25.85 128.74
N SER A 147 -34.93 25.15 129.14
CA SER A 147 -35.60 24.11 128.36
C SER A 147 -36.21 24.64 127.06
N SER A 148 -36.79 25.85 127.11
CA SER A 148 -37.30 26.53 125.91
C SER A 148 -36.16 26.94 124.96
N MET A 149 -35.09 27.53 125.49
CA MET A 149 -33.94 27.98 124.70
C MET A 149 -33.19 26.83 124.04
N ILE A 150 -32.98 25.71 124.75
CA ILE A 150 -32.34 24.54 124.15
C ILE A 150 -33.20 23.90 123.07
N LYS A 151 -34.53 23.85 123.26
CA LYS A 151 -35.44 23.33 122.24
C LYS A 151 -35.46 24.20 120.98
N GLN A 152 -35.42 25.52 121.14
CA GLN A 152 -35.31 26.44 120.00
C GLN A 152 -33.97 26.25 119.27
N LEU A 153 -32.87 26.14 120.02
CA LEU A 153 -31.55 25.93 119.45
C LEU A 153 -31.43 24.58 118.73
N ASP A 154 -31.92 23.48 119.32
CA ASP A 154 -31.98 22.16 118.67
C ASP A 154 -32.76 22.25 117.36
N THR A 155 -33.93 22.90 117.37
CA THR A 155 -34.77 23.06 116.17
C THR A 155 -34.05 23.84 115.08
N ARG A 156 -33.34 24.92 115.44
CA ARG A 156 -32.60 25.75 114.49
C ARG A 156 -31.38 24.99 113.93
N LEU A 157 -30.65 24.28 114.78
CA LEU A 157 -29.48 23.50 114.40
C LEU A 157 -29.86 22.30 113.52
N ASP A 158 -30.98 21.63 113.82
CA ASP A 158 -31.58 20.59 112.97
C ASP A 158 -32.04 21.14 111.62
N GLY A 159 -32.70 22.29 111.62
CA GLY A 159 -33.13 22.97 110.39
C GLY A 159 -31.94 23.32 109.49
N PHE A 160 -30.87 23.88 110.08
CA PHE A 160 -29.65 24.21 109.37
C PHE A 160 -28.96 22.97 108.79
N TYR A 161 -28.85 21.88 109.57
CA TYR A 161 -28.29 20.62 109.08
C TYR A 161 -29.09 20.05 107.90
N GLU A 162 -30.43 20.00 107.99
CA GLU A 162 -31.27 19.48 106.90
C GLU A 162 -31.25 20.38 105.65
N ASP A 163 -31.13 21.70 105.80
CA ASP A 163 -30.96 22.62 104.65
C ASP A 163 -29.62 22.38 103.93
N GLN A 164 -28.51 22.31 104.66
CA GLN A 164 -27.19 22.06 104.07
C GLN A 164 -27.11 20.67 103.43
N ARG A 165 -27.68 19.66 104.09
CA ARG A 165 -27.82 18.31 103.54
C ARG A 165 -28.67 18.28 102.27
N GLY A 166 -29.77 19.04 102.24
CA GLY A 166 -30.64 19.19 101.09
C GLY A 166 -29.93 19.82 99.90
N LYS A 167 -29.21 20.93 100.12
CA LYS A 167 -28.39 21.61 99.11
C LYS A 167 -27.29 20.69 98.55
N PHE A 168 -26.57 20.00 99.43
CA PHE A 168 -25.53 19.04 99.04
C PHE A 168 -26.08 17.93 98.16
N LYS A 169 -27.20 17.31 98.57
CA LYS A 169 -27.86 16.26 97.77
C LYS A 169 -28.34 16.79 96.42
N ALA A 170 -28.94 17.99 96.39
CA ALA A 170 -29.45 18.58 95.16
C ALA A 170 -28.36 18.81 94.11
N ALA A 171 -27.12 19.13 94.52
CA ALA A 171 -26.00 19.28 93.59
C ALA A 171 -25.65 17.96 92.87
N PHE A 172 -25.65 16.82 93.57
CA PHE A 172 -25.42 15.51 92.96
C PHE A 172 -26.61 15.06 92.08
N ASP A 173 -27.84 15.31 92.51
CA ASP A 173 -29.03 15.01 91.71
C ASP A 173 -29.04 15.83 90.40
N ASN A 174 -28.67 17.12 90.46
CA ASN A 174 -28.52 17.98 89.29
C ASN A 174 -27.39 17.51 88.36
N ALA A 175 -26.22 17.16 88.90
CA ALA A 175 -25.10 16.66 88.10
C ALA A 175 -25.44 15.34 87.38
N ASN A 176 -26.14 14.42 88.07
CA ASN A 176 -26.62 13.18 87.46
C ASN A 176 -27.66 13.45 86.35
N GLN A 177 -28.55 14.43 86.57
CA GLN A 177 -29.53 14.82 85.57
C GLN A 177 -28.89 15.49 84.35
N GLU A 178 -27.87 16.33 84.54
CA GLU A 178 -27.09 16.92 83.45
C GLU A 178 -26.31 15.87 82.66
N ALA A 179 -25.69 14.89 83.34
CA ALA A 179 -25.05 13.76 82.67
C ALA A 179 -26.04 12.96 81.81
N ALA A 180 -27.25 12.71 82.30
CA ALA A 180 -28.31 12.05 81.53
C ALA A 180 -28.78 12.89 80.33
N ASN A 181 -28.88 14.21 80.49
CA ASN A 181 -29.22 15.13 79.40
C ASN A 181 -28.13 15.16 78.32
N ILE A 182 -26.85 15.17 78.70
CA ILE A 182 -25.72 15.06 77.76
C ILE A 182 -25.84 13.77 76.94
N ALA A 183 -26.10 12.63 77.59
CA ALA A 183 -26.27 11.35 76.90
C ALA A 183 -27.45 11.36 75.92
N ASN A 184 -28.61 11.89 76.33
CA ASN A 184 -29.80 11.97 75.49
C ASN A 184 -29.62 12.91 74.30
N VAL A 185 -29.02 14.08 74.50
CA VAL A 185 -28.69 15.01 73.41
C VAL A 185 -27.65 14.39 72.47
N GLY A 186 -26.69 13.62 73.00
CA GLY A 186 -25.74 12.87 72.18
C GLY A 186 -26.37 11.82 71.29
N ILE A 187 -27.32 11.03 71.83
CA ILE A 187 -28.09 10.07 71.04
C ILE A 187 -28.91 10.79 69.95
N LEU A 188 -29.59 11.87 70.31
CA LEU A 188 -30.40 12.66 69.37
C LEU A 188 -29.52 13.29 68.27
N ALA A 189 -28.39 13.89 68.63
CA ALA A 189 -27.43 14.46 67.68
C ALA A 189 -26.85 13.39 66.74
N ALA A 190 -26.56 12.18 67.25
CA ALA A 190 -26.10 11.05 66.44
C ALA A 190 -27.19 10.60 65.44
N VAL A 191 -28.45 10.46 65.87
CA VAL A 191 -29.57 10.08 65.00
C VAL A 191 -29.83 11.15 63.93
N VAL A 192 -29.82 12.43 64.30
CA VAL A 192 -30.02 13.54 63.36
C VAL A 192 -28.88 13.62 62.34
N THR A 193 -27.63 13.50 62.81
CA THR A 193 -26.46 13.52 61.93
C THR A 193 -26.47 12.32 60.97
N LEU A 194 -26.82 11.13 61.47
CA LEU A 194 -26.98 9.93 60.63
C LEU A 194 -28.11 10.11 59.61
N GLY A 195 -29.25 10.66 60.02
CA GLY A 195 -30.37 10.98 59.13
C GLY A 195 -29.97 11.98 58.04
N ALA A 196 -29.24 13.04 58.38
CA ALA A 196 -28.74 14.03 57.43
C ALA A 196 -27.71 13.43 56.45
N LEU A 197 -26.80 12.59 56.96
CA LEU A 197 -25.84 11.85 56.13
C LEU A 197 -26.57 10.95 55.11
N LEU A 198 -27.56 10.18 55.55
CA LEU A 198 -28.36 9.32 54.66
C LEU A 198 -29.19 10.14 53.66
N ALA A 199 -29.79 11.25 54.09
CA ALA A 199 -30.58 12.13 53.25
C ALA A 199 -29.76 12.76 52.11
N VAL A 200 -28.46 12.97 52.30
CA VAL A 200 -27.54 13.46 51.27
C VAL A 200 -26.92 12.32 50.46
N ALA A 201 -26.48 11.24 51.12
CA ALA A 201 -25.77 10.14 50.47
C ALA A 201 -26.66 9.34 49.49
N ILE A 202 -27.89 9.00 49.89
CA ILE A 202 -28.81 8.20 49.08
C ILE A 202 -29.14 8.86 47.71
N PRO A 203 -29.57 10.13 47.63
CA PRO A 203 -29.86 10.75 46.35
C PRO A 203 -28.61 10.93 45.48
N ILE A 204 -27.45 11.22 46.06
CA ILE A 204 -26.18 11.32 45.32
C ILE A 204 -25.83 9.96 44.69
N SER A 205 -25.86 8.88 45.47
CA SER A 205 -25.61 7.53 44.99
C SER A 205 -26.60 7.14 43.88
N ARG A 206 -27.89 7.40 44.06
CA ARG A 206 -28.92 7.08 43.05
C ARG A 206 -28.72 7.83 41.73
N VAL A 207 -28.34 9.11 41.78
CA VAL A 207 -28.10 9.89 40.56
C VAL A 207 -26.88 9.36 39.81
N ILE A 208 -25.79 9.06 40.50
CA ILE A 208 -24.58 8.52 39.88
C ILE A 208 -24.86 7.12 39.30
N SER A 209 -25.44 6.21 40.09
CA SER A 209 -25.76 4.85 39.63
C SER A 209 -26.70 4.87 38.44
N LYS A 210 -27.78 5.66 38.47
CA LYS A 210 -28.71 5.74 37.33
C LYS A 210 -28.04 6.23 36.05
N SER A 211 -27.20 7.27 36.14
CA SER A 211 -26.49 7.77 34.96
C SER A 211 -25.44 6.80 34.43
N MET A 212 -24.84 5.96 35.29
CA MET A 212 -23.95 4.88 34.87
C MET A 212 -24.72 3.72 34.24
N ASP A 213 -25.84 3.31 34.83
CA ASP A 213 -26.70 2.26 34.27
C ASP A 213 -27.22 2.65 32.89
N GLU A 214 -27.62 3.91 32.68
CA GLU A 214 -28.03 4.41 31.35
C GLU A 214 -26.91 4.30 30.31
N VAL A 215 -25.66 4.58 30.67
CA VAL A 215 -24.50 4.41 29.77
C VAL A 215 -24.24 2.92 29.52
N VAL A 216 -24.24 2.09 30.57
CA VAL A 216 -23.98 0.64 30.48
C VAL A 216 -25.04 -0.07 29.66
N ASP A 217 -26.33 0.23 29.84
CA ASP A 217 -27.41 -0.40 29.06
C ASP A 217 -27.31 -0.04 27.58
N ARG A 218 -26.91 1.20 27.26
CA ARG A 218 -26.69 1.61 25.86
C ARG A 218 -25.48 0.91 25.25
N LEU A 219 -24.38 0.79 25.98
CA LEU A 219 -23.21 0.01 25.55
C LEU A 219 -23.55 -1.47 25.37
N ARG A 220 -24.34 -2.03 26.28
CA ARG A 220 -24.82 -3.41 26.19
C ARG A 220 -25.71 -3.60 24.97
N THR A 221 -26.62 -2.68 24.71
CA THR A 221 -27.47 -2.70 23.51
C THR A 221 -26.61 -2.63 22.25
N MET A 222 -25.59 -1.78 22.22
CA MET A 222 -24.68 -1.67 21.07
C MET A 222 -23.85 -2.94 20.86
N ALA A 223 -23.41 -3.59 21.94
CA ALA A 223 -22.66 -4.85 21.87
C ALA A 223 -23.53 -6.05 21.49
N GLN A 224 -24.82 -6.04 21.83
CA GLN A 224 -25.76 -7.13 21.53
C GLN A 224 -26.47 -6.98 20.18
N THR A 225 -26.59 -5.75 19.66
CA THR A 225 -27.23 -5.47 18.37
C THR A 225 -26.20 -5.48 17.23
N ASP A 226 -25.46 -6.59 17.09
CA ASP A 226 -24.52 -6.84 15.98
C ASP A 226 -23.86 -5.56 15.40
N GLY A 227 -23.15 -4.79 16.23
CA GLY A 227 -22.38 -3.65 15.75
C GLY A 227 -23.17 -2.46 15.16
N ASP A 228 -24.39 -2.15 15.64
CA ASP A 228 -25.11 -0.94 15.22
C ASP A 228 -24.41 0.35 15.68
N LEU A 229 -23.58 0.92 14.79
CA LEU A 229 -22.85 2.17 14.99
C LEU A 229 -23.72 3.42 14.77
N THR A 230 -25.01 3.29 14.48
CA THR A 230 -25.94 4.43 14.39
C THR A 230 -26.46 4.88 15.76
N ILE A 231 -26.33 4.03 16.78
CA ILE A 231 -26.78 4.32 18.14
C ILE A 231 -25.88 5.42 18.74
N ARG A 232 -26.52 6.36 19.43
CA ARG A 232 -25.84 7.42 20.20
C ARG A 232 -26.35 7.40 21.63
N ILE A 233 -25.45 7.65 22.57
CA ILE A 233 -25.81 7.80 23.99
C ILE A 233 -26.19 9.26 24.21
N SER A 234 -27.38 9.51 24.75
CA SER A 234 -27.79 10.85 25.17
C SER A 234 -27.70 10.94 26.70
N THR A 235 -27.09 12.02 27.18
CA THR A 235 -27.08 12.34 28.61
C THR A 235 -27.30 13.82 28.81
N ASN A 236 -28.03 14.17 29.86
CA ASN A 236 -28.19 15.54 30.32
C ASN A 236 -27.15 15.93 31.39
N SER A 237 -26.19 15.04 31.68
CA SER A 237 -25.14 15.30 32.65
C SER A 237 -24.08 16.24 32.08
N GLN A 238 -23.63 17.19 32.91
CA GLN A 238 -22.53 18.13 32.60
C GLN A 238 -21.30 17.84 33.47
N ASP A 239 -21.24 16.66 34.06
CA ASP A 239 -20.13 16.17 34.86
C ASP A 239 -19.31 15.13 34.07
N GLU A 240 -18.46 14.37 34.75
CA GLU A 240 -17.58 13.38 34.14
C GLU A 240 -18.33 12.32 33.30
N VAL A 241 -19.61 12.05 33.61
CA VAL A 241 -20.46 11.16 32.77
C VAL A 241 -20.80 11.81 31.43
N GLY A 242 -21.02 13.13 31.43
CA GLY A 242 -21.25 13.91 30.21
C GLY A 242 -20.06 13.85 29.27
N ASP A 243 -18.86 14.06 29.80
CA ASP A 243 -17.62 13.99 29.03
C ASP A 243 -17.38 12.58 28.44
N LEU A 244 -17.62 11.54 29.24
CA LEU A 244 -17.54 10.14 28.78
C LEU A 244 -18.47 9.89 27.58
N VAL A 245 -19.73 10.33 27.68
CA VAL A 245 -20.72 10.17 26.60
C VAL A 245 -20.32 10.94 25.35
N TYR A 246 -19.80 12.17 25.51
CA TYR A 246 -19.33 12.98 24.38
C TYR A 246 -18.19 12.28 23.62
N TRP A 247 -17.11 11.91 24.32
CA TRP A 247 -15.96 11.27 23.70
C TRP A 247 -16.28 9.89 23.12
N PHE A 248 -17.17 9.14 23.78
CA PHE A 248 -17.68 7.88 23.24
C PHE A 248 -18.41 8.09 21.90
N ASN A 249 -19.37 9.02 21.83
CA ASN A 249 -20.09 9.30 20.60
C ASN A 249 -19.15 9.77 19.47
N SER A 250 -18.15 10.60 19.77
CA SER A 250 -17.13 11.00 18.79
C SER A 250 -16.26 9.85 18.31
N PHE A 251 -15.93 8.88 19.17
CA PHE A 251 -15.23 7.66 18.77
C PHE A 251 -16.08 6.79 17.84
N VAL A 252 -17.37 6.60 18.17
CA VAL A 252 -18.31 5.84 17.33
C VAL A 252 -18.51 6.52 15.96
N GLU A 253 -18.57 7.84 15.92
CA GLU A 253 -18.66 8.59 14.64
C GLU A 253 -17.43 8.36 13.75
N LYS A 254 -16.22 8.38 14.32
CA LYS A 254 -14.99 8.04 13.57
C LYS A 254 -15.02 6.59 13.07
N LEU A 255 -15.46 5.65 13.91
CA LEU A 255 -15.56 4.25 13.52
C LEU A 255 -16.58 4.05 12.38
N GLN A 256 -17.72 4.74 12.45
CA GLN A 256 -18.73 4.76 11.39
C GLN A 256 -18.17 5.27 10.06
N GLN A 257 -17.37 6.34 10.08
CA GLN A 257 -16.68 6.84 8.87
C GLN A 257 -15.69 5.83 8.30
N VAL A 258 -14.89 5.18 9.14
CA VAL A 258 -13.93 4.14 8.68
C VAL A 258 -14.66 2.97 8.04
N ILE A 259 -15.73 2.46 8.66
CA ILE A 259 -16.52 1.36 8.09
C ILE A 259 -17.19 1.79 6.78
N ARG A 260 -17.72 3.01 6.68
CA ARG A 260 -18.27 3.53 5.41
C ARG A 260 -17.21 3.56 4.31
N GLN A 261 -16.02 4.11 4.59
CA GLN A 261 -14.92 4.12 3.62
C GLN A 261 -14.49 2.70 3.20
N LEU A 262 -14.53 1.74 4.13
CA LEU A 262 -14.22 0.34 3.84
C LEU A 262 -15.25 -0.28 2.89
N VAL A 263 -16.56 -0.06 3.13
CA VAL A 263 -17.64 -0.48 2.21
C VAL A 263 -17.51 0.19 0.84
N GLU A 264 -17.27 1.51 0.82
CA GLU A 264 -17.09 2.28 -0.41
C GLU A 264 -15.86 1.82 -1.20
N SER A 265 -14.81 1.31 -0.54
CA SER A 265 -13.60 0.80 -1.20
C SER A 265 -13.74 -0.66 -1.65
N ALA A 266 -14.61 -1.46 -1.01
CA ALA A 266 -14.82 -2.87 -1.36
C ALA A 266 -15.58 -3.03 -2.69
N VAL A 267 -16.46 -2.10 -3.05
CA VAL A 267 -17.22 -2.16 -4.32
C VAL A 267 -16.31 -1.98 -5.55
N PRO A 268 -15.46 -0.93 -5.64
CA PRO A 268 -14.49 -0.78 -6.72
C PRO A 268 -13.51 -1.95 -6.81
N LEU A 269 -13.17 -2.60 -5.69
CA LEU A 269 -12.29 -3.76 -5.69
C LEU A 269 -12.92 -4.97 -6.41
N ALA A 270 -14.22 -5.21 -6.21
CA ALA A 270 -14.95 -6.25 -6.92
C ALA A 270 -15.07 -5.93 -8.43
N GLU A 271 -15.38 -4.68 -8.78
CA GLU A 271 -15.44 -4.23 -10.18
C GLU A 271 -14.08 -4.33 -10.89
N LEU A 272 -13.01 -3.97 -10.19
CA LEU A 272 -11.64 -4.11 -10.70
C LEU A 272 -11.28 -5.58 -10.90
N SER A 273 -11.66 -6.44 -9.95
CA SER A 273 -11.49 -7.89 -10.10
C SER A 273 -12.19 -8.42 -11.35
N GLU A 274 -13.46 -8.08 -11.58
CA GLU A 274 -14.20 -8.48 -12.79
C GLU A 274 -13.53 -7.93 -14.06
N THR A 275 -13.03 -6.70 -14.02
CA THR A 275 -12.30 -6.10 -15.14
C THR A 275 -11.03 -6.88 -15.47
N VAL A 276 -10.25 -7.29 -14.46
CA VAL A 276 -9.05 -8.13 -14.64
C VAL A 276 -9.43 -9.51 -15.17
N HIS A 277 -10.52 -10.11 -14.69
CA HIS A 277 -11.02 -11.40 -15.20
C HIS A 277 -11.31 -11.32 -16.70
N ASN A 278 -12.09 -10.32 -17.10
CA ASN A 278 -12.48 -10.11 -18.50
C ASN A 278 -11.29 -9.73 -19.38
N LEU A 279 -10.32 -8.96 -18.86
CA LEU A 279 -9.09 -8.64 -19.57
C LEU A 279 -8.23 -9.89 -19.79
N SER A 280 -8.08 -10.73 -18.77
CA SER A 280 -7.34 -12.00 -18.86
C SER A 280 -7.99 -12.93 -19.87
N GLY A 281 -9.32 -13.08 -19.86
CA GLY A 281 -10.03 -13.86 -20.88
C GLY A 281 -9.81 -13.37 -22.32
N ARG A 282 -9.78 -12.04 -22.52
CA ARG A 282 -9.44 -11.45 -23.83
C ARG A 282 -7.98 -11.66 -24.22
N MET A 283 -7.07 -11.53 -23.26
CA MET A 283 -5.63 -11.79 -23.44
C MET A 283 -5.41 -13.24 -23.89
N GLN A 284 -6.02 -14.22 -23.22
CA GLN A 284 -5.96 -15.64 -23.58
C GLN A 284 -6.37 -15.87 -25.05
N LYS A 285 -7.47 -15.24 -25.48
CA LYS A 285 -7.96 -15.36 -26.85
C LYS A 285 -6.99 -14.74 -27.86
N SER A 286 -6.45 -13.55 -27.55
CA SER A 286 -5.46 -12.87 -28.39
C SER A 286 -4.18 -13.68 -28.53
N LEU A 287 -3.72 -14.30 -27.45
CA LEU A 287 -2.54 -15.17 -27.46
C LEU A 287 -2.78 -16.45 -28.25
N GLY A 288 -3.99 -17.03 -28.18
CA GLY A 288 -4.38 -18.13 -29.05
C GLY A 288 -4.29 -17.78 -30.54
N GLN A 289 -4.78 -16.59 -30.91
CA GLN A 289 -4.65 -16.08 -32.30
C GLN A 289 -3.19 -15.83 -32.67
N GLN A 290 -2.37 -15.35 -31.74
CA GLN A 290 -0.95 -15.10 -31.98
C GLN A 290 -0.17 -16.40 -32.21
N ASP A 291 -0.48 -17.49 -31.50
CA ASP A 291 0.12 -18.82 -31.75
C ASP A 291 -0.30 -19.35 -33.14
N GLU A 292 -1.56 -19.18 -33.54
CA GLU A 292 -2.01 -19.52 -34.90
C GLU A 292 -1.25 -18.73 -35.98
N TYR A 293 -1.09 -17.41 -35.82
CA TYR A 293 -0.32 -16.59 -36.76
C TYR A 293 1.16 -16.95 -36.78
N ALA A 294 1.74 -17.30 -35.64
CA ALA A 294 3.12 -17.76 -35.57
C ALA A 294 3.28 -19.10 -36.30
N ALA A 295 2.35 -20.05 -36.12
CA ALA A 295 2.34 -21.33 -36.85
C ALA A 295 2.21 -21.13 -38.37
N GLN A 296 1.33 -20.24 -38.82
CA GLN A 296 1.21 -19.88 -40.23
C GLN A 296 2.47 -19.22 -40.78
N SER A 297 3.09 -18.34 -40.00
CA SER A 297 4.36 -17.69 -40.37
C SER A 297 5.48 -18.72 -40.50
N GLN A 298 5.55 -19.69 -39.59
CA GLN A 298 6.52 -20.79 -39.66
C GLN A 298 6.35 -21.60 -40.95
N GLN A 299 5.12 -21.98 -41.29
CA GLN A 299 4.83 -22.69 -42.54
C GLN A 299 5.24 -21.86 -43.77
N ALA A 300 4.93 -20.56 -43.78
CA ALA A 300 5.31 -19.68 -44.88
C ALA A 300 6.84 -19.57 -45.04
N MET A 301 7.60 -19.59 -43.94
CA MET A 301 9.07 -19.61 -44.00
C MET A 301 9.63 -20.94 -44.51
N GLU A 302 9.02 -22.07 -44.16
CA GLU A 302 9.38 -23.38 -44.71
C GLU A 302 9.11 -23.46 -46.22
N GLU A 303 7.98 -22.93 -46.67
CA GLU A 303 7.66 -22.80 -48.10
C GLU A 303 8.65 -21.86 -48.81
N MET A 304 8.95 -20.70 -48.21
CA MET A 304 9.95 -19.76 -48.73
C MET A 304 11.33 -20.41 -48.85
N SER A 305 11.77 -21.16 -47.84
CA SER A 305 13.06 -21.86 -47.88
C SER A 305 13.12 -22.86 -49.04
N ARG A 306 12.02 -23.53 -49.35
CA ARG A 306 11.94 -24.46 -50.47
C ARG A 306 12.00 -23.73 -51.80
N SER A 307 11.23 -22.66 -51.96
CA SER A 307 11.27 -21.84 -53.19
C SER A 307 12.64 -21.19 -53.41
N VAL A 308 13.32 -20.73 -52.37
CA VAL A 308 14.68 -20.17 -52.48
C VAL A 308 15.67 -21.24 -52.96
N ALA A 309 15.56 -22.47 -52.47
CA ALA A 309 16.40 -23.58 -52.94
C ALA A 309 16.13 -23.90 -54.43
N GLU A 310 14.87 -23.94 -54.85
CA GLU A 310 14.48 -24.14 -56.26
C GLU A 310 15.00 -23.02 -57.18
N ILE A 311 14.98 -21.76 -56.72
CA ILE A 311 15.53 -20.61 -57.48
C ILE A 311 17.05 -20.73 -57.59
N ALA A 312 17.74 -21.13 -56.52
CA ALA A 312 19.19 -21.31 -56.53
C ALA A 312 19.61 -22.42 -57.50
N GLU A 313 18.89 -23.55 -57.52
CA GLU A 313 19.10 -24.63 -58.48
C GLU A 313 18.85 -24.15 -59.93
N SER A 314 17.74 -23.45 -60.16
CA SER A 314 17.41 -22.89 -61.48
C SER A 314 18.47 -21.90 -61.99
N ALA A 315 19.01 -21.05 -61.10
CA ALA A 315 20.07 -20.11 -61.44
C ALA A 315 21.39 -20.83 -61.79
N ALA A 316 21.72 -21.91 -61.08
CA ALA A 316 22.89 -22.74 -61.36
C ALA A 316 22.75 -23.47 -62.72
N GLU A 317 21.57 -24.03 -63.00
CA GLU A 317 21.27 -24.63 -64.31
C GLU A 317 21.37 -23.62 -65.44
N ALA A 318 20.81 -22.41 -65.25
CA ALA A 318 20.87 -21.34 -66.23
C ALA A 318 22.31 -20.86 -66.47
N ALA A 319 23.16 -20.79 -65.42
CA ALA A 319 24.58 -20.46 -65.55
C ALA A 319 25.34 -21.52 -66.36
N ASN A 320 25.06 -22.80 -66.11
CA ASN A 320 25.64 -23.91 -66.89
C ASN A 320 25.20 -23.85 -68.37
N ALA A 321 23.91 -23.60 -68.63
CA ALA A 321 23.38 -23.45 -69.98
C ALA A 321 24.01 -22.26 -70.71
N ALA A 322 24.17 -21.13 -70.03
CA ALA A 322 24.87 -19.95 -70.55
C ALA A 322 26.34 -20.27 -70.88
N SER A 323 27.06 -20.93 -69.97
CA SER A 323 28.46 -21.35 -70.21
C SER A 323 28.57 -22.25 -71.46
N ASN A 324 27.67 -23.22 -71.63
CA ASN A 324 27.64 -24.08 -72.81
C ASN A 324 27.34 -23.29 -74.10
N ALA A 325 26.39 -22.35 -74.04
CA ALA A 325 26.08 -21.47 -75.17
C ALA A 325 27.28 -20.60 -75.56
N ASN A 326 28.06 -20.10 -74.58
CA ASN A 326 29.27 -19.33 -74.83
C ASN A 326 30.32 -20.18 -75.57
N GLN A 327 30.56 -21.41 -75.10
CA GLN A 327 31.48 -22.34 -75.75
C GLN A 327 31.08 -22.64 -77.20
N HIS A 328 29.78 -22.85 -77.46
CA HIS A 328 29.28 -23.07 -78.81
C HIS A 328 29.41 -21.82 -79.70
N ALA A 329 29.17 -20.62 -79.16
CA ALA A 329 29.33 -19.37 -79.89
C ALA A 329 30.81 -19.10 -80.23
N GLU A 330 31.74 -19.33 -79.29
CA GLU A 330 33.19 -19.25 -79.53
C GLU A 330 33.67 -20.27 -80.57
N GLN A 331 33.13 -21.49 -80.53
CA GLN A 331 33.41 -22.49 -81.56
C GLN A 331 32.87 -22.06 -82.93
N GLY A 332 31.64 -21.53 -82.98
CA GLY A 332 31.07 -20.98 -84.20
C GLY A 332 31.91 -19.83 -84.77
N ASN A 333 32.41 -18.95 -83.91
CA ASN A 333 33.23 -17.80 -84.32
C ASN A 333 34.59 -18.26 -84.91
N ARG A 334 35.18 -19.33 -84.34
CA ARG A 334 36.37 -19.98 -84.94
C ARG A 334 36.08 -20.54 -86.34
N VAL A 335 34.97 -21.25 -86.51
CA VAL A 335 34.57 -21.80 -87.82
C VAL A 335 34.31 -20.70 -88.84
N VAL A 336 33.70 -19.58 -88.43
CA VAL A 336 33.53 -18.39 -89.26
C VAL A 336 34.90 -17.84 -89.71
N GLY A 337 35.85 -17.68 -88.79
CA GLY A 337 37.21 -17.22 -89.11
C GLY A 337 37.93 -18.14 -90.11
N GLU A 338 37.85 -19.46 -89.91
CA GLU A 338 38.39 -20.45 -90.84
C GLU A 338 37.72 -20.36 -92.22
N THR A 339 36.39 -20.17 -92.25
CA THR A 339 35.61 -20.02 -93.48
C THR A 339 36.01 -18.77 -94.27
N VAL A 340 36.17 -17.63 -93.60
CA VAL A 340 36.66 -16.39 -94.23
C VAL A 340 38.05 -16.60 -94.84
N SER A 341 38.95 -17.26 -94.12
CA SER A 341 40.29 -17.59 -94.63
C SER A 341 40.22 -18.49 -95.86
N GLY A 342 39.33 -19.49 -95.86
CA GLY A 342 39.10 -20.39 -96.99
C GLY A 342 38.54 -19.66 -98.22
N ILE A 343 37.58 -18.77 -98.02
CA ILE A 343 36.97 -17.96 -99.10
C ILE A 343 38.00 -17.00 -99.70
N ASN A 344 38.83 -16.35 -98.88
CA ASN A 344 39.91 -15.48 -99.38
C ASN A 344 40.93 -16.26 -100.23
N SER A 345 41.29 -17.47 -99.82
CA SER A 345 42.17 -18.34 -100.62
C SER A 345 41.51 -18.76 -101.95
N LEU A 346 40.19 -19.02 -101.94
CA LEU A 346 39.44 -19.31 -103.17
C LEU A 346 39.43 -18.10 -104.12
N SER A 347 39.21 -16.89 -103.59
CA SER A 347 39.26 -15.64 -104.36
C SER A 347 40.60 -15.48 -105.08
N GLN A 348 41.71 -15.71 -104.36
CA GLN A 348 43.05 -15.65 -104.94
C GLN A 348 43.22 -16.67 -106.07
N ARG A 349 42.80 -17.93 -105.86
CA ARG A 349 42.90 -18.99 -106.88
C ARG A 349 42.05 -18.72 -108.11
N LEU A 350 40.87 -18.10 -107.95
CA LEU A 350 40.04 -17.65 -109.07
C LEU A 350 40.73 -16.54 -109.87
N GLY A 351 41.38 -15.60 -109.19
CA GLY A 351 42.19 -14.56 -109.83
C GLY A 351 43.34 -15.13 -110.66
N GLU A 352 44.09 -16.08 -110.09
CA GLU A 352 45.16 -16.81 -110.79
C GLU A 352 44.61 -17.59 -112.00
N ALA A 353 43.48 -18.26 -111.86
CA ALA A 353 42.84 -18.99 -112.96
C ALA A 353 42.37 -18.05 -114.09
N ALA A 354 41.82 -16.89 -113.74
CA ALA A 354 41.39 -15.87 -114.71
C ALA A 354 42.57 -15.33 -115.52
N GLU A 355 43.73 -15.14 -114.89
CA GLU A 355 44.97 -14.75 -115.57
C GLU A 355 45.44 -15.82 -116.56
N VAL A 356 45.44 -17.09 -116.15
CA VAL A 356 45.84 -18.21 -117.02
C VAL A 356 44.93 -18.32 -118.25
N VAL A 357 43.61 -18.23 -118.06
CA VAL A 357 42.65 -18.28 -119.18
C VAL A 357 42.77 -17.03 -120.07
N GLY A 358 43.01 -15.86 -119.48
CA GLY A 358 43.30 -14.63 -120.23
C GLY A 358 44.54 -14.75 -121.10
N ASN A 359 45.59 -15.41 -120.60
CA ASN A 359 46.79 -15.72 -121.39
C ASN A 359 46.48 -16.68 -122.54
N VAL A 360 45.65 -17.70 -122.33
CA VAL A 360 45.18 -18.60 -123.41
C VAL A 360 44.49 -17.80 -124.50
N GLN A 361 43.53 -16.92 -124.15
CA GLN A 361 42.86 -16.06 -125.12
C GLN A 361 43.85 -15.23 -125.94
N GLN A 362 44.84 -14.59 -125.28
CA GLN A 362 45.86 -13.80 -125.96
C GLN A 362 46.74 -14.65 -126.90
N HIS A 363 47.08 -15.88 -126.50
CA HIS A 363 47.84 -16.80 -127.34
C HIS A 363 47.02 -17.26 -128.55
N THR A 364 45.73 -17.55 -128.36
CA THR A 364 44.83 -17.92 -129.45
C THR A 364 44.70 -16.80 -130.48
N ASP A 365 44.58 -15.54 -130.05
CA ASP A 365 44.58 -14.37 -130.95
C ASP A 365 45.86 -14.28 -131.79
N LYS A 366 47.03 -14.52 -131.17
CA LYS A 366 48.32 -14.55 -131.88
C LYS A 366 48.39 -15.68 -132.91
N VAL A 367 47.88 -16.87 -132.58
CA VAL A 367 47.87 -18.02 -133.49
C VAL A 367 46.92 -17.76 -134.66
N SER A 368 45.74 -17.18 -134.43
CA SER A 368 44.81 -16.78 -135.50
C SER A 368 45.48 -15.82 -136.49
N GLY A 369 46.24 -14.83 -136.00
CA GLY A 369 47.00 -13.93 -136.88
C GLY A 369 48.07 -14.63 -137.72
N VAL A 370 48.69 -15.70 -137.21
CA VAL A 370 49.64 -16.53 -137.99
C VAL A 370 48.91 -17.35 -139.05
N LEU A 371 47.73 -17.89 -138.74
CA LEU A 371 46.92 -18.65 -139.69
C LEU A 371 46.41 -17.79 -140.84
N ASP A 372 46.04 -16.52 -140.59
CA ASP A 372 45.67 -15.59 -141.65
C ASP A 372 46.80 -15.40 -142.67
N VAL A 373 48.06 -15.34 -142.19
CA VAL A 373 49.25 -15.30 -143.07
C VAL A 373 49.42 -16.61 -143.84
N ILE A 374 49.25 -17.76 -143.20
CA ILE A 374 49.35 -19.08 -143.86
C ILE A 374 48.26 -19.24 -144.91
N LYS A 375 47.02 -18.84 -144.61
CA LYS A 375 45.90 -18.82 -145.56
C LYS A 375 46.23 -17.93 -146.76
N GLY A 376 46.78 -16.74 -146.51
CA GLY A 376 47.27 -15.84 -147.58
C GLY A 376 48.37 -16.49 -148.44
N ILE A 377 49.33 -17.19 -147.83
CA ILE A 377 50.37 -17.93 -148.55
C ILE A 377 49.77 -19.08 -149.37
N ALA A 378 48.81 -19.83 -148.82
CA ALA A 378 48.14 -20.92 -149.51
C ALA A 378 47.34 -20.40 -150.72
N GLU A 379 46.60 -19.30 -150.58
CA GLU A 379 45.90 -18.63 -151.69
C GLU A 379 46.87 -18.15 -152.77
N GLN A 380 47.99 -17.52 -152.36
CA GLN A 380 49.03 -17.09 -153.29
C GLN A 380 49.69 -18.28 -154.00
N THR A 381 49.93 -19.38 -153.29
CA THR A 381 50.50 -20.62 -153.83
C THR A 381 49.53 -21.29 -154.80
N ASN A 382 48.24 -21.30 -154.49
CA ASN A 382 47.17 -21.79 -155.35
C ASN A 382 47.08 -20.99 -156.66
N LEU A 383 47.19 -19.65 -156.58
CA LEU A 383 47.25 -18.76 -157.75
C LEU A 383 48.51 -18.97 -158.59
N LEU A 384 49.68 -19.12 -157.95
CA LEU A 384 50.94 -19.42 -158.63
C LEU A 384 50.89 -20.78 -159.33
N ALA A 385 50.35 -21.80 -158.67
CA ALA A 385 50.18 -23.13 -159.21
C ALA A 385 49.18 -23.16 -160.38
N LEU A 386 48.09 -22.40 -160.29
CA LEU A 386 47.14 -22.22 -161.40
C LEU A 386 47.83 -21.57 -162.63
N ASN A 387 48.61 -20.52 -162.42
CA ASN A 387 49.37 -19.89 -163.50
C ASN A 387 50.39 -20.85 -164.13
N ALA A 388 51.07 -21.68 -163.31
CA ALA A 388 51.98 -22.70 -163.79
C ALA A 388 51.27 -23.83 -164.56
N ALA A 389 50.10 -24.28 -164.10
CA ALA A 389 49.28 -25.27 -164.80
C ALA A 389 48.79 -24.76 -166.16
N ILE A 390 48.38 -23.49 -166.24
CA ILE A 390 48.00 -22.82 -167.49
C ILE A 390 49.18 -22.79 -168.48
N GLU A 391 50.38 -22.39 -168.02
CA GLU A 391 51.55 -22.30 -168.89
C GLU A 391 52.09 -23.69 -169.30
N ALA A 392 51.97 -24.69 -168.42
CA ALA A 392 52.28 -26.09 -168.73
C ALA A 392 51.33 -26.68 -169.78
N ALA A 393 50.03 -26.37 -169.72
CA ALA A 393 49.07 -26.74 -170.76
C ALA A 393 49.38 -26.05 -172.10
N ARG A 394 49.92 -24.82 -172.05
CA ARG A 394 50.34 -24.05 -173.22
C ARG A 394 51.57 -24.62 -173.93
N ALA A 395 52.46 -25.30 -173.19
CA ALA A 395 53.66 -25.95 -173.72
C ALA A 395 53.41 -27.34 -174.37
N GLY A 396 52.18 -27.85 -174.35
CA GLY A 396 51.80 -29.12 -175.00
C GLY A 396 52.48 -30.35 -174.39
N GLU A 397 52.90 -31.32 -175.22
CA GLU A 397 53.49 -32.60 -174.76
C GLU A 397 54.79 -32.42 -173.94
N GLN A 398 55.55 -31.33 -174.13
CA GLN A 398 56.76 -31.04 -173.34
C GLN A 398 56.44 -30.53 -171.91
N GLY A 399 55.22 -30.02 -171.68
CA GLY A 399 54.78 -29.46 -170.40
C GLY A 399 54.09 -30.47 -169.46
N ARG A 400 53.85 -31.70 -169.91
CA ARG A 400 53.05 -32.70 -169.18
C ARG A 400 53.56 -33.00 -167.77
N GLY A 401 54.88 -33.13 -167.59
CA GLY A 401 55.48 -33.34 -166.27
C GLY A 401 55.31 -32.13 -165.35
N PHE A 402 55.39 -30.91 -165.90
CA PHE A 402 55.16 -29.67 -165.14
C PHE A 402 53.70 -29.47 -164.79
N ALA A 403 52.75 -29.85 -165.66
CA ALA A 403 51.32 -29.76 -165.39
C ALA A 403 50.92 -30.64 -164.19
N VAL A 404 51.44 -31.87 -164.11
CA VAL A 404 51.18 -32.77 -162.97
C VAL A 404 51.71 -32.18 -161.66
N VAL A 405 52.91 -31.60 -161.68
CA VAL A 405 53.47 -30.94 -160.48
C VAL A 405 52.65 -29.70 -160.10
N ALA A 406 52.22 -28.90 -161.07
CA ALA A 406 51.40 -27.72 -160.82
C ALA A 406 50.02 -28.08 -160.22
N ASP A 407 49.36 -29.12 -160.73
CA ASP A 407 48.09 -29.62 -160.17
C ASP A 407 48.28 -30.21 -158.76
N GLU A 408 49.39 -30.90 -158.49
CA GLU A 408 49.71 -31.40 -157.15
C GLU A 408 49.99 -30.26 -156.15
N VAL A 409 50.72 -29.22 -156.56
CA VAL A 409 50.94 -28.01 -155.74
C VAL A 409 49.61 -27.27 -155.50
N ARG A 410 48.73 -27.20 -156.51
CA ARG A 410 47.40 -26.60 -156.39
C ARG A 410 46.52 -27.37 -155.41
N ALA A 411 46.51 -28.70 -155.49
CA ALA A 411 45.80 -29.57 -154.56
C ALA A 411 46.35 -29.45 -153.13
N LEU A 412 47.67 -29.34 -152.97
CA LEU A 412 48.32 -29.11 -151.67
C LEU A 412 47.97 -27.73 -151.08
N ALA A 413 47.95 -26.70 -151.91
CA ALA A 413 47.56 -25.35 -151.51
C ALA A 413 46.07 -25.29 -151.08
N SER A 414 45.18 -25.96 -151.83
CA SER A 414 43.76 -26.11 -151.45
C SER A 414 43.61 -26.85 -150.12
N ARG A 415 44.28 -27.99 -149.94
CA ARG A 415 44.26 -28.74 -148.66
C ARG A 415 44.82 -27.92 -147.50
N THR A 416 45.81 -27.07 -147.75
CA THR A 416 46.38 -26.15 -146.74
C THR A 416 45.35 -25.09 -146.36
N GLN A 417 44.63 -24.53 -147.34
CA GLN A 417 43.56 -23.56 -147.12
C GLN A 417 42.41 -24.18 -146.29
N ASP A 418 41.92 -25.36 -146.69
CA ASP A 418 40.87 -26.09 -145.98
C ASP A 418 41.28 -26.40 -144.53
N SER A 419 42.53 -26.86 -144.32
CA SER A 419 43.06 -27.14 -142.97
C SER A 419 43.20 -25.87 -142.14
N THR A 420 43.64 -24.75 -142.74
CA THR A 420 43.72 -23.46 -142.02
C THR A 420 42.35 -22.92 -141.64
N GLU A 421 41.32 -23.16 -142.45
CA GLU A 421 39.94 -22.78 -142.15
C GLU A 421 39.37 -23.60 -140.98
N GLU A 422 39.59 -24.92 -140.97
CA GLU A 422 39.20 -25.80 -139.86
C GLU A 422 39.90 -25.42 -138.53
N ILE A 423 41.21 -25.10 -138.58
CA ILE A 423 41.93 -24.63 -137.39
C ILE A 423 41.40 -23.25 -136.96
N THR A 424 41.09 -22.35 -137.90
CA THR A 424 40.53 -21.03 -137.58
C THR A 424 39.17 -21.15 -136.89
N GLU A 425 38.30 -22.04 -137.33
CA GLU A 425 37.02 -22.33 -136.67
C GLU A 425 37.24 -22.89 -135.25
N THR A 426 38.21 -23.79 -135.09
CA THR A 426 38.57 -24.35 -133.78
C THR A 426 39.10 -23.28 -132.82
N LEU A 427 39.97 -22.37 -133.29
CA LEU A 427 40.48 -21.27 -132.47
C LEU A 427 39.39 -20.26 -132.11
N LYS A 428 38.44 -19.98 -133.03
CA LYS A 428 37.29 -19.13 -132.74
C LYS A 428 36.43 -19.72 -131.62
N ASN A 429 36.14 -21.02 -131.69
CA ASN A 429 35.46 -21.74 -130.60
C ASN A 429 36.25 -21.66 -129.29
N LEU A 430 37.58 -21.79 -129.36
CA LEU A 430 38.46 -21.71 -128.18
C LEU A 430 38.48 -20.29 -127.57
N GLN A 431 38.47 -19.23 -128.39
CA GLN A 431 38.32 -17.84 -127.96
C GLN A 431 36.99 -17.62 -127.26
N GLU A 432 35.88 -18.08 -127.85
CA GLU A 432 34.55 -17.95 -127.24
C GLU A 432 34.47 -18.66 -125.89
N VAL A 433 35.02 -19.88 -125.78
CA VAL A 433 35.08 -20.63 -124.53
C VAL A 433 35.96 -19.93 -123.50
N ALA A 434 37.12 -19.40 -123.91
CA ALA A 434 38.02 -18.66 -123.01
C ALA A 434 37.35 -17.37 -122.49
N GLN A 435 36.66 -16.61 -123.34
CA GLN A 435 35.92 -15.41 -122.94
C GLN A 435 34.80 -15.74 -121.95
N ARG A 436 34.02 -16.80 -122.20
CA ARG A 436 32.98 -17.26 -121.27
C ARG A 436 33.60 -17.68 -119.93
N ALA A 437 34.70 -18.42 -119.96
CA ALA A 437 35.39 -18.84 -118.74
C ALA A 437 35.91 -17.65 -117.91
N VAL A 438 36.47 -16.61 -118.55
CA VAL A 438 36.87 -15.38 -117.84
C VAL A 438 35.66 -14.66 -117.22
N ALA A 439 34.55 -14.53 -117.97
CA ALA A 439 33.33 -13.92 -117.46
C ALA A 439 32.73 -14.69 -116.26
N ASP A 440 32.71 -16.02 -116.32
CA ASP A 440 32.27 -16.89 -115.23
C ASP A 440 33.18 -16.77 -114.00
N MET A 441 34.49 -16.64 -114.19
CA MET A 441 35.45 -16.41 -113.09
C MET A 441 35.28 -15.03 -112.44
N GLN A 442 35.00 -13.98 -113.22
CA GLN A 442 34.68 -12.65 -112.69
C GLN A 442 33.40 -12.67 -111.85
N ASN A 443 32.32 -13.28 -112.37
CA ASN A 443 31.08 -13.46 -111.62
C ASN A 443 31.31 -14.28 -110.34
N SER A 444 32.08 -15.37 -110.44
CA SER A 444 32.45 -16.18 -109.27
C SER A 444 33.20 -15.37 -108.20
N THR A 445 34.03 -14.41 -108.63
CA THR A 445 34.75 -13.50 -107.73
C THR A 445 33.80 -12.54 -107.01
N GLU A 446 32.80 -11.98 -107.71
CA GLU A 446 31.75 -11.15 -107.09
C GLU A 446 30.93 -11.93 -106.06
N VAL A 447 30.54 -13.17 -106.39
CA VAL A 447 29.82 -14.07 -105.47
C VAL A 447 30.66 -14.39 -104.23
N VAL A 448 31.96 -14.64 -104.42
CA VAL A 448 32.91 -14.88 -103.35
C VAL A 448 33.00 -13.67 -102.41
N GLN A 449 33.09 -12.45 -102.95
CA GLN A 449 33.12 -11.23 -102.14
C GLN A 449 31.82 -11.05 -101.33
N SER A 450 30.66 -11.27 -101.96
CA SER A 450 29.37 -11.23 -101.25
C SER A 450 29.28 -12.27 -100.11
N ASN A 451 29.89 -13.45 -100.30
CA ASN A 451 29.93 -14.48 -99.27
C ASN A 451 30.85 -14.09 -98.11
N VAL A 452 31.98 -13.41 -98.36
CA VAL A 452 32.82 -12.85 -97.28
C VAL A 452 32.02 -11.89 -96.41
N ASP A 453 31.26 -10.97 -97.01
CA ASP A 453 30.47 -9.99 -96.26
C ASP A 453 29.39 -10.67 -95.40
N LYS A 454 28.68 -11.67 -95.94
CA LYS A 454 27.66 -12.44 -95.20
C LYS A 454 28.26 -13.23 -94.04
N VAL A 455 29.42 -13.84 -94.26
CA VAL A 455 30.13 -14.60 -93.22
C VAL A 455 30.67 -13.65 -92.14
N GLY A 456 31.13 -12.45 -92.51
CA GLY A 456 31.51 -11.39 -91.58
C GLY A 456 30.37 -10.98 -90.66
N HIS A 457 29.17 -10.73 -91.23
CA HIS A 457 27.97 -10.43 -90.44
C HIS A 457 27.59 -11.57 -89.48
N ALA A 458 27.77 -12.83 -89.90
CA ALA A 458 27.56 -13.97 -89.02
C ALA A 458 28.54 -13.98 -87.84
N GLY A 459 29.81 -13.62 -88.07
CA GLY A 459 30.82 -13.45 -87.02
C GLY A 459 30.47 -12.36 -86.01
N GLU A 460 30.06 -11.18 -86.47
CA GLU A 460 29.60 -10.08 -85.60
C GLU A 460 28.38 -10.47 -84.75
N THR A 461 27.46 -11.24 -85.34
CA THR A 461 26.28 -11.75 -84.63
C THR A 461 26.69 -12.74 -83.53
N LEU A 462 27.62 -13.67 -83.82
CA LEU A 462 28.14 -14.61 -82.82
C LEU A 462 28.87 -13.87 -81.68
N GLN A 463 29.62 -12.81 -81.99
CA GLN A 463 30.29 -11.99 -80.98
C GLN A 463 29.28 -11.23 -80.09
N SER A 464 28.17 -10.77 -80.67
CA SER A 464 27.07 -10.16 -79.91
C SER A 464 26.39 -11.20 -78.99
N ILE A 465 26.22 -12.44 -79.47
CA ILE A 465 25.69 -13.55 -78.67
C ILE A 465 26.60 -13.83 -77.47
N THR A 466 27.92 -13.94 -77.66
CA THR A 466 28.86 -14.15 -76.53
C THR A 466 28.74 -13.05 -75.46
N GLY A 467 28.62 -11.78 -75.85
CA GLY A 467 28.43 -10.69 -74.88
C GLY A 467 27.11 -10.74 -74.11
N LEU A 468 26.01 -11.16 -74.76
CA LEU A 468 24.73 -11.38 -74.10
C LEU A 468 24.79 -12.58 -73.13
N VAL A 469 25.49 -13.64 -73.51
CA VAL A 469 25.68 -14.83 -72.68
C VAL A 469 26.52 -14.52 -71.43
N ASP A 470 27.59 -13.72 -71.56
CA ASP A 470 28.36 -13.23 -70.41
C ASP A 470 27.48 -12.43 -69.43
N THR A 471 26.58 -11.61 -69.97
CA THR A 471 25.61 -10.86 -69.16
C THR A 471 24.68 -11.81 -68.39
N ILE A 472 24.17 -12.86 -69.05
CA ILE A 472 23.31 -13.88 -68.41
C ILE A 472 24.08 -14.60 -67.28
N THR A 473 25.34 -14.98 -67.53
CA THR A 473 26.19 -15.60 -66.50
C THR A 473 26.36 -14.68 -65.28
N SER A 474 26.63 -13.40 -65.51
CA SER A 474 26.73 -12.41 -64.43
C SER A 474 25.41 -12.23 -63.67
N MET A 475 24.26 -12.27 -64.35
CA MET A 475 22.95 -12.20 -63.71
C MET A 475 22.69 -13.42 -62.83
N ASN A 476 23.01 -14.62 -63.29
CA ASN A 476 22.84 -15.85 -62.50
C ASN A 476 23.74 -15.86 -61.26
N GLN A 477 24.95 -15.32 -61.33
CA GLN A 477 25.83 -15.14 -60.16
C GLN A 477 25.19 -14.22 -59.10
N GLN A 478 24.55 -13.13 -59.54
CA GLN A 478 23.82 -12.22 -58.64
C GLN A 478 22.59 -12.88 -58.03
N ILE A 479 21.84 -13.67 -58.82
CA ILE A 479 20.70 -14.44 -58.33
C ILE A 479 21.16 -15.42 -57.25
N ALA A 480 22.25 -16.16 -57.47
CA ALA A 480 22.81 -17.09 -56.48
C ALA A 480 23.20 -16.39 -55.17
N THR A 481 23.83 -15.21 -55.25
CA THR A 481 24.16 -14.42 -54.05
C THR A 481 22.90 -13.94 -53.32
N ALA A 482 21.88 -13.52 -54.06
CA ALA A 482 20.62 -13.07 -53.49
C ALA A 482 19.84 -14.22 -52.83
N THR A 483 19.85 -15.42 -53.42
CA THR A 483 19.22 -16.60 -52.81
C THR A 483 19.94 -17.06 -51.55
N GLU A 484 21.28 -17.02 -51.50
CA GLU A 484 22.03 -17.28 -50.25
C GLU A 484 21.63 -16.32 -49.12
N GLN A 485 21.47 -15.03 -49.43
CA GLN A 485 21.00 -14.03 -48.46
C GLN A 485 19.56 -14.30 -48.01
N GLN A 486 18.67 -14.66 -48.94
CA GLN A 486 17.28 -15.01 -48.62
C GLN A 486 17.18 -16.27 -47.77
N GLU A 487 18.04 -17.27 -47.99
CA GLU A 487 18.10 -18.50 -47.21
C GLU A 487 18.53 -18.23 -45.77
N SER A 488 19.56 -17.39 -45.57
CA SER A 488 19.94 -16.91 -44.24
C SER A 488 18.81 -16.14 -43.55
N LEU A 489 18.15 -15.23 -44.25
CA LEU A 489 17.04 -14.45 -43.70
C LEU A 489 15.85 -15.34 -43.31
N SER A 490 15.54 -16.36 -44.10
CA SER A 490 14.48 -17.33 -43.78
C SER A 490 14.79 -18.08 -42.49
N ARG A 491 16.05 -18.55 -42.30
CA ARG A 491 16.49 -19.19 -41.05
C ARG A 491 16.34 -18.26 -39.84
N ASP A 492 16.71 -17.00 -39.97
CA ASP A 492 16.56 -16.02 -38.89
C ASP A 492 15.08 -15.75 -38.56
N MET A 493 14.22 -15.66 -39.58
CA MET A 493 12.78 -15.51 -39.39
C MET A 493 12.15 -16.71 -38.68
N VAL A 494 12.56 -17.94 -39.00
CA VAL A 494 12.10 -19.14 -38.28
C VAL A 494 12.45 -19.07 -36.80
N ASN A 495 13.69 -18.65 -36.46
CA ASN A 495 14.10 -18.47 -35.07
C ASN A 495 13.25 -17.40 -34.36
N GLN A 496 12.98 -16.28 -35.04
CA GLN A 496 12.15 -15.20 -34.49
C GLN A 496 10.71 -15.66 -34.24
N VAL A 497 10.13 -16.43 -35.16
CA VAL A 497 8.79 -17.01 -35.01
C VAL A 497 8.74 -17.99 -33.83
N ASN A 498 9.76 -18.82 -33.63
CA ASN A 498 9.86 -19.69 -32.47
C ASN A 498 9.91 -18.89 -31.15
N GLN A 499 10.66 -17.78 -31.12
CA GLN A 499 10.70 -16.90 -29.95
C GLN A 499 9.33 -16.26 -29.66
N ILE A 500 8.59 -15.85 -30.70
CA ILE A 500 7.22 -15.34 -30.55
C ILE A 500 6.30 -16.41 -29.95
N ARG A 501 6.41 -17.67 -30.38
CA ARG A 501 5.61 -18.77 -29.81
C ARG A 501 5.91 -18.99 -28.34
N GLU A 502 7.18 -18.98 -27.95
CA GLU A 502 7.56 -19.14 -26.53
C GLU A 502 6.99 -17.99 -25.67
N GLN A 503 7.15 -16.73 -26.12
CA GLN A 503 6.56 -15.57 -25.43
C GLN A 503 5.03 -15.63 -25.38
N THR A 504 4.40 -16.16 -26.42
CA THR A 504 2.94 -16.34 -26.47
C THR A 504 2.49 -17.36 -25.42
N LYS A 505 3.26 -18.44 -25.24
CA LYS A 505 3.00 -19.48 -24.23
C LYS A 505 3.23 -18.98 -22.80
N GLU A 506 4.30 -18.20 -22.57
CA GLU A 506 4.53 -17.51 -21.30
C GLU A 506 3.36 -16.55 -21.00
N GLY A 507 2.99 -15.69 -21.95
CA GLY A 507 1.86 -14.78 -21.78
C GLY A 507 0.53 -15.50 -21.52
N ALA A 508 0.33 -16.71 -22.05
CA ALA A 508 -0.87 -17.50 -21.81
C ALA A 508 -0.89 -18.06 -20.38
N THR A 509 0.27 -18.36 -19.82
CA THR A 509 0.45 -18.76 -18.42
C THR A 509 0.19 -17.57 -17.49
N ASP A 510 0.77 -16.41 -17.79
CA ASP A 510 0.57 -15.18 -17.01
C ASP A 510 -0.92 -14.75 -17.01
N SER A 511 -1.60 -14.91 -18.15
CA SER A 511 -3.03 -14.64 -18.28
C SER A 511 -3.88 -15.57 -17.40
N ASP A 512 -3.52 -16.84 -17.28
CA ASP A 512 -4.21 -17.79 -16.39
C ASP A 512 -3.94 -17.46 -14.91
N GLU A 513 -2.71 -17.03 -14.58
CA GLU A 513 -2.39 -16.56 -13.23
C GLU A 513 -3.17 -15.30 -12.85
N LEU A 514 -3.27 -14.31 -13.76
CA LEU A 514 -4.08 -13.10 -13.56
C LEU A 514 -5.55 -13.42 -13.32
N LYS A 515 -6.10 -14.41 -14.03
CA LYS A 515 -7.46 -14.90 -13.79
C LYS A 515 -7.59 -15.45 -12.36
N GLY A 516 -6.65 -16.26 -11.91
CA GLY A 516 -6.63 -16.78 -10.54
C GLY A 516 -6.42 -15.71 -9.46
N VAL A 517 -5.70 -14.63 -9.76
CA VAL A 517 -5.56 -13.46 -8.86
C VAL A 517 -6.87 -12.67 -8.79
N SER A 518 -7.53 -12.45 -9.92
CA SER A 518 -8.85 -11.82 -9.98
C SER A 518 -9.87 -12.59 -9.13
N GLU A 519 -9.96 -13.91 -9.27
CA GLU A 519 -10.86 -14.73 -8.44
C GLU A 519 -10.61 -14.55 -6.94
N ARG A 520 -9.34 -14.47 -6.52
CA ARG A 520 -8.96 -14.18 -5.13
C ARG A 520 -9.34 -12.76 -4.69
N LEU A 521 -9.21 -11.76 -5.56
CA LEU A 521 -9.64 -10.38 -5.29
C LEU A 521 -11.16 -10.28 -5.14
N ASP A 522 -11.93 -11.02 -5.93
CA ASP A 522 -13.41 -11.07 -5.80
C ASP A 522 -13.80 -11.67 -4.45
N VAL A 523 -13.17 -12.79 -4.05
CA VAL A 523 -13.38 -13.39 -2.72
C VAL A 523 -13.05 -12.40 -1.60
N LEU A 524 -11.89 -11.74 -1.67
CA LEU A 524 -11.49 -10.76 -0.65
C LEU A 524 -12.44 -9.56 -0.60
N ALA A 525 -12.91 -9.07 -1.74
CA ALA A 525 -13.89 -7.97 -1.79
C ALA A 525 -15.22 -8.38 -1.15
N ARG A 526 -15.68 -9.61 -1.40
CA ARG A 526 -16.90 -10.17 -0.76
C ARG A 526 -16.71 -10.34 0.74
N GLU A 527 -15.56 -10.82 1.20
CA GLU A 527 -15.25 -10.95 2.62
C GLU A 527 -15.21 -9.57 3.32
N LEU A 528 -14.54 -8.58 2.73
CA LEU A 528 -14.52 -7.20 3.26
C LEU A 528 -15.94 -6.62 3.33
N LYS A 529 -16.75 -6.82 2.29
CA LYS A 529 -18.15 -6.40 2.27
C LYS A 529 -18.97 -7.13 3.34
N ALA A 530 -18.74 -8.42 3.54
CA ALA A 530 -19.44 -9.21 4.56
C ALA A 530 -19.08 -8.75 5.98
N VAL A 531 -17.78 -8.55 6.26
CA VAL A 531 -17.30 -8.05 7.56
C VAL A 531 -17.81 -6.64 7.81
N ALA A 532 -17.74 -5.74 6.84
CA ALA A 532 -18.25 -4.39 7.00
C ALA A 532 -19.79 -4.36 7.12
N GLY A 533 -20.49 -5.29 6.44
CA GLY A 533 -21.93 -5.48 6.56
C GLY A 533 -22.40 -6.01 7.92
N GLN A 534 -21.48 -6.51 8.76
CA GLN A 534 -21.78 -6.81 10.17
C GLN A 534 -22.00 -5.53 10.99
N PHE A 535 -21.57 -4.37 10.52
CA PHE A 535 -21.76 -3.10 11.22
C PHE A 535 -22.82 -2.27 10.52
N ARG A 536 -23.78 -1.75 11.29
CA ARG A 536 -24.75 -0.80 10.75
C ARG A 536 -24.19 0.61 10.87
N VAL A 537 -23.99 1.28 9.73
CA VAL A 537 -23.39 2.62 9.62
C VAL A 537 -24.26 3.63 8.89
#